data_AF-A0A975K238-F1
#
_entry.id   AF-A0A975K238-F1
#
_cell.length_a   1.000
_cell.length_b   1.000
_cell.length_c   1.000
_cell.angle_alpha   90.00
_cell.angle_beta   90.00
_cell.angle_gamma   90.00
#
_symmetry.space_group_name_H-M   'P 1'
#
loop_
_entity.id
_entity.type
_entity.pdbx_description
1 polymer ?
#
loop_
_entity_poly.entity_id
_entity_poly.type
_entity_poly.pdbx_seq_one_letter_code
_entity_poly.pdbx_strand_id
1 'polypeptide(L)'
;MSTKYYLQKVPVESVRPGFSLAVRDDGEYRLFQVDCTQMSQRTGRPVMIKLTSEPVKHHDQWIVEYEAGTPVVRLLGICEAAS
;
A
#
# COMPACT_ATOMS: atom_id res chain seq x y z
N MET A 1 8.87 19.02 13.61
CA MET A 1 7.42 18.90 13.37
C MET A 1 7.07 17.43 13.24
N SER A 2 6.03 16.94 13.91
CA SER A 2 5.53 15.57 13.76
C SER A 2 4.19 15.65 13.01
N THR A 3 4.12 15.00 11.84
CA THR A 3 2.88 14.90 11.07
C THR A 3 2.09 13.70 11.57
N LYS A 4 0.87 13.95 12.08
CA LYS A 4 -0.05 12.89 12.49
C LYS A 4 -0.87 12.46 11.28
N TYR A 5 -1.01 11.15 11.09
CA TYR A 5 -1.81 10.58 10.00
C TYR A 5 -2.99 9.81 10.55
N TYR A 6 -4.14 9.89 9.88
CA TYR A 6 -5.23 8.95 10.11
C TYR A 6 -4.91 7.63 9.40
N LEU A 7 -4.76 6.57 10.18
CA LEU A 7 -4.39 5.24 9.69
C LEU A 7 -5.57 4.27 9.79
N GLN A 8 -5.73 3.44 8.77
CA GLN A 8 -6.68 2.35 8.75
C GLN A 8 -5.98 1.06 8.33
N LYS A 9 -6.15 -0.02 9.11
CA LYS A 9 -5.76 -1.36 8.65
C LYS A 9 -6.87 -1.93 7.79
N VAL A 10 -6.53 -2.37 6.58
CA VAL A 10 -7.45 -3.02 5.64
C VAL A 10 -6.79 -4.29 5.11
N PRO A 11 -7.55 -5.34 4.76
CA PRO A 11 -6.96 -6.48 4.08
C PRO A 11 -6.55 -6.07 2.66
N VAL A 12 -5.47 -6.66 2.14
CA VAL A 12 -4.84 -6.23 0.88
C VAL A 12 -5.81 -6.31 -0.32
N GLU A 13 -6.73 -7.26 -0.35
CA GLU A 13 -7.75 -7.41 -1.39
C GLU A 13 -8.78 -6.26 -1.42
N SER A 14 -8.86 -5.45 -0.35
CA SER A 14 -9.70 -4.24 -0.31
C SER A 14 -8.99 -2.99 -0.83
N VAL A 15 -7.69 -3.08 -1.15
CA VAL A 15 -6.92 -1.97 -1.70
C VAL A 15 -7.40 -1.67 -3.12
N ARG A 16 -7.47 -0.38 -3.45
CA ARG A 16 -7.86 0.11 -4.78
C ARG A 16 -6.84 1.13 -5.28
N PRO A 17 -6.73 1.32 -6.61
CA PRO A 17 -6.04 2.47 -7.19
C PRO A 17 -6.43 3.79 -6.50
N GLY A 18 -5.44 4.65 -6.27
CA GLY A 18 -5.57 5.91 -5.52
C GLY A 18 -5.40 5.77 -4.00
N PHE A 19 -5.27 4.56 -3.45
CA PHE A 19 -4.95 4.41 -2.03
C PHE A 19 -3.49 4.79 -1.77
N SER A 20 -3.26 5.46 -0.64
CA SER A 20 -1.91 5.68 -0.10
C SER A 20 -1.66 4.67 1.01
N LEU A 21 -0.59 3.89 0.90
CA LEU A 21 -0.21 2.88 1.87
C LEU A 21 1.11 3.24 2.53
N ALA A 22 1.28 2.85 3.79
CA ALA A 22 2.58 2.81 4.45
C ALA A 22 3.15 1.41 4.28
N VAL A 23 4.18 1.27 3.44
CA VAL A 23 4.87 0.01 3.17
C VAL A 23 6.24 0.05 3.82
N ARG A 24 6.62 -1.03 4.49
CA ARG A 24 7.96 -1.15 5.07
C ARG A 24 8.95 -1.61 4.01
N ASP A 25 9.99 -0.81 3.77
CA ASP A 25 11.07 -1.05 2.82
C ASP A 25 12.41 -0.68 3.49
N ASP A 26 13.36 -1.60 3.49
CA ASP A 26 14.67 -1.46 4.15
C ASP A 26 14.60 -0.95 5.61
N GLY A 27 13.61 -1.44 6.38
CA GLY A 27 13.42 -1.08 7.79
C GLY A 27 12.68 0.24 8.04
N GLU A 28 12.44 1.05 7.01
CA GLU A 28 11.69 2.30 7.09
C GLU A 28 10.29 2.17 6.46
N TYR A 29 9.35 3.02 6.88
CA TYR A 29 8.06 3.12 6.21
C TYR A 29 8.14 4.16 5.10
N ARG A 30 7.80 3.73 3.89
CA ARG A 30 7.72 4.58 2.70
C ARG A 30 6.29 4.68 2.21
N LEU A 31 5.95 5.83 1.65
CA LEU A 31 4.66 6.10 1.05
C LEU A 31 4.57 5.34 -0.28
N PHE A 32 3.59 4.45 -0.38
CA PHE A 32 3.27 3.71 -1.59
C PHE A 32 1.91 4.18 -2.12
N GLN A 33 1.93 4.91 -3.24
CA GLN A 33 0.70 5.31 -3.92
C GLN A 33 0.30 4.21 -4.89
N VAL A 34 -0.86 3.59 -4.65
CA VAL A 34 -1.35 2.47 -5.46
C VAL A 34 -1.87 3.00 -6.79
N ASP A 35 -1.25 2.55 -7.88
CA ASP A 35 -1.66 2.81 -9.25
C ASP A 35 -2.49 1.64 -9.79
N CYS A 36 -2.03 0.40 -9.60
CA CYS A 36 -2.73 -0.79 -10.08
C CYS A 36 -2.75 -1.91 -9.04
N THR A 37 -3.81 -2.71 -9.10
CA THR A 37 -4.08 -3.87 -8.26
C THR A 37 -4.32 -5.08 -9.17
N GLN A 38 -3.58 -6.17 -8.97
CA GLN A 38 -3.75 -7.41 -9.73
C GLN A 38 -3.93 -8.59 -8.78
N MET A 39 -4.94 -9.42 -9.03
CA MET A 39 -5.16 -10.66 -8.28
C MET A 39 -4.75 -11.86 -9.13
N SER A 40 -3.96 -12.76 -8.54
CA SER A 40 -3.57 -14.03 -9.15
C SER A 40 -4.07 -15.18 -8.29
N GLN A 41 -4.83 -16.08 -8.91
CA GLN A 41 -5.31 -17.31 -8.29
C GLN A 41 -4.79 -18.50 -9.10
N ARG A 42 -4.15 -19.45 -8.42
CA ARG A 42 -3.68 -20.71 -9.01
C ARG A 42 -4.13 -21.85 -8.12
N THR A 43 -4.62 -22.94 -8.71
CA THR A 43 -5.08 -24.12 -7.98
C THR A 43 -3.99 -24.63 -7.03
N GLY A 44 -4.34 -24.83 -5.76
CA GLY A 44 -3.40 -25.32 -4.74
C GLY A 44 -2.39 -24.28 -4.23
N ARG A 45 -2.54 -22.99 -4.58
CA ARG A 45 -1.70 -21.90 -4.05
C ARG A 45 -2.57 -20.80 -3.39
N PRO A 46 -2.01 -20.04 -2.44
CA PRO A 46 -2.67 -18.85 -1.92
C PRO A 46 -3.02 -17.86 -3.03
N VAL A 47 -4.09 -17.11 -2.82
CA VAL A 47 -4.43 -15.96 -3.68
C VAL A 47 -3.38 -14.88 -3.43
N MET A 48 -2.73 -14.42 -4.50
CA MET A 48 -1.74 -13.35 -4.43
C MET A 48 -2.35 -12.05 -4.94
N ILE A 49 -2.16 -10.96 -4.20
CA ILE A 49 -2.51 -9.61 -4.60
C ILE A 49 -1.21 -8.84 -4.84
N LYS A 50 -1.02 -8.39 -6.08
CA LYS A 50 0.08 -7.53 -6.50
C LYS A 50 -0.40 -6.09 -6.56
N LEU A 51 0.32 -5.21 -5.88
CA LEU A 51 0.11 -3.77 -5.93
C LEU A 51 1.30 -3.14 -6.65
N THR A 52 1.02 -2.20 -7.55
CA THR A 52 2.05 -1.42 -8.21
C THR A 52 1.79 0.06 -7.96
N SER A 53 2.87 0.82 -7.86
CA SER A 53 2.81 2.29 -7.77
C SER A 53 3.10 2.95 -9.10
N GLU A 54 2.81 4.25 -9.20
CA GLU A 54 3.33 5.05 -10.31
C GLU A 54 4.88 5.09 -10.24
N PRO A 55 5.59 5.08 -11.39
CA PRO A 55 7.03 5.27 -11.39
C PRO A 55 7.36 6.67 -10.87
N VAL A 56 8.11 6.77 -9.78
CA VAL A 56 8.71 8.05 -9.36
C VAL A 56 9.76 8.40 -10.42
N LYS A 57 9.77 9.61 -10.97
CA LYS A 57 10.72 10.01 -12.05
C LYS A 57 12.13 9.45 -11.81
N HIS A 58 12.62 8.66 -12.77
CA HIS A 58 13.91 7.94 -12.76
C HIS A 58 13.99 6.64 -11.93
N HIS A 59 12.89 6.17 -11.35
CA HIS A 59 12.81 4.87 -10.68
C HIS A 59 11.87 3.92 -11.41
N ASP A 60 12.21 2.64 -11.34
CA ASP A 60 11.34 1.56 -11.77
C ASP A 60 10.03 1.57 -10.97
N GLN A 61 8.98 1.01 -11.58
CA GLN A 61 7.71 0.79 -10.93
C GLN A 61 7.92 0.02 -9.62
N TRP A 62 7.55 0.61 -8.47
CA TRP A 62 7.66 -0.10 -7.19
C TRP A 62 6.48 -1.06 -7.05
N ILE A 63 6.81 -2.34 -6.86
CA ILE A 63 5.90 -3.48 -6.82
C ILE A 63 5.98 -4.13 -5.43
N VAL A 64 4.81 -4.47 -4.87
CA VAL A 64 4.70 -5.31 -3.68
C VAL A 64 3.66 -6.41 -3.90
N GLU A 65 3.88 -7.57 -3.29
CA GLU A 65 2.98 -8.73 -3.39
C GLU A 65 2.64 -9.25 -1.99
N TYR A 66 1.37 -9.57 -1.78
CA TYR A 66 0.87 -10.10 -0.52
C TYR A 66 -0.10 -11.25 -0.77
N GLU A 67 -0.19 -12.18 0.18
CA GLU A 67 -1.29 -13.13 0.22
C GLU A 67 -2.59 -12.41 0.61
N ALA A 68 -3.72 -12.80 0.01
CA ALA A 68 -5.03 -12.29 0.40
C ALA A 68 -5.27 -12.48 1.93
N GLY A 69 -5.91 -11.50 2.55
CA GLY A 69 -6.08 -11.42 4.01
C GLY A 69 -4.91 -10.76 4.74
N THR A 70 -3.76 -10.52 4.07
CA THR A 70 -2.65 -9.76 4.68
C THR A 70 -3.10 -8.35 5.02
N PRO A 71 -2.99 -7.89 6.29
CA PRO A 71 -3.37 -6.54 6.66
C PRO A 71 -2.31 -5.54 6.17
N VAL A 72 -2.77 -4.50 5.46
CA VAL A 72 -1.95 -3.35 5.05
C VAL A 72 -2.45 -2.07 5.71
N VAL A 73 -1.55 -1.09 5.86
CA VAL A 73 -1.86 0.19 6.50
C VAL A 73 -2.15 1.24 5.44
N ARG A 74 -3.42 1.66 5.36
CA ARG A 74 -3.88 2.77 4.53
C ARG A 74 -3.74 4.09 5.28
N LEU A 75 -3.13 5.07 4.61
CA LEU A 75 -3.07 6.47 4.99
C LEU A 75 -4.33 7.16 4.44
N LEU A 76 -5.18 7.70 5.32
CA LEU A 76 -6.42 8.38 4.93
C LEU A 76 -6.23 9.88 4.69
N GLY A 77 -5.20 10.47 5.30
CA GLY A 77 -4.91 11.90 5.22
C GLY A 77 -4.06 12.38 6.38
N ILE A 78 -3.66 13.64 6.32
CA ILE A 78 -2.91 14.31 7.39
C ILE A 78 -3.92 14.89 8.40
N CYS A 79 -3.68 14.68 9.69
CA CYS A 79 -4.31 15.52 10.71
C CYS A 79 -3.60 16.87 10.68
N GLU A 80 -4.27 17.95 10.26
CA GLU A 80 -3.84 19.27 10.73
C GLU A 80 -4.03 19.26 12.25
N ALA A 81 -2.94 19.31 13.00
CA ALA A 81 -3.03 19.66 14.41
C ALA A 81 -3.55 21.10 14.44
N ALA A 82 -4.76 21.31 14.97
CA ALA A 82 -5.22 22.65 15.28
C ALA A 82 -4.12 23.34 16.10
N SER A 83 -3.65 24.48 15.59
CA SER A 83 -2.52 25.25 16.12
C SER A 83 -2.82 25.84 17.48
#